data_AF-A0A3N5QZI4-F1
#
_entry.id   AF-A0A3N5QZI4-F1
#
_cell.length_a   1.000
_cell.length_b   1.000
_cell.length_c   1.000
_cell.angle_alpha   90.00
_cell.angle_beta   90.00
_cell.angle_gamma   90.00
#
_symmetry.space_group_name_H-M   'P 1'
#
loop_
_entity.id
_entity.type
_entity.pdbx_description
1 polymer ?
#
loop_
_entity_poly.entity_id
_entity_poly.type
_entity_poly.pdbx_seq_one_letter_code
_entity_poly.pdbx_strand_id
1 'polypeptide(L)'
;IFVRILSEAGKFAEAQDNELFNNFSEEYLSEIYEETDVLDAAGYIEYLEYSPDEIKSIDDPLFDLVNELTAVKRNEEDKSDLRNGKLNLLLPKYMEAKRLWLAKDFIPDANSTLRLTYGNIKGYSPADATYHYPVTTLSGVIDKGEESGDYEINKKLVEVYKSGDLGRYKDEKLNDVPVALLYNTDTSGGNSGSPVLDAYGQLVGVNFDRAFEATINDFTWSPFYSRSIGVDIRYIFFITEKIGGAEFLLEEMGVL
;
A
#
# COMPACT_ATOMS: atom_id res chain seq x y z
N ILE A 1 -14.31 14.17 4.25
CA ILE A 1 -14.55 12.81 3.66
C ILE A 1 -15.79 12.16 4.28
N PHE A 2 -15.87 12.01 5.61
CA PHE A 2 -17.03 11.39 6.28
C PHE A 2 -18.38 12.04 5.95
N VAL A 3 -18.49 13.39 5.99
CA VAL A 3 -19.71 14.11 5.60
C VAL A 3 -20.16 13.73 4.20
N ARG A 4 -19.24 13.71 3.25
CA ARG A 4 -19.53 13.32 1.87
C ARG A 4 -20.01 11.88 1.79
N ILE A 5 -19.36 10.94 2.48
CA ILE A 5 -19.76 9.53 2.45
C ILE A 5 -21.18 9.36 2.99
N LEU A 6 -21.48 9.94 4.16
CA LEU A 6 -22.76 9.74 4.84
C LEU A 6 -23.91 10.52 4.18
N SER A 7 -23.67 11.75 3.71
CA SER A 7 -24.67 12.50 2.93
C SER A 7 -24.95 11.84 1.56
N GLU A 8 -23.94 11.24 0.92
CA GLU A 8 -24.17 10.46 -0.31
C GLU A 8 -24.85 9.11 -0.02
N ALA A 9 -24.69 8.52 1.17
CA ALA A 9 -25.37 7.29 1.55
C ALA A 9 -26.91 7.45 1.52
N GLY A 10 -27.44 8.62 1.90
CA GLY A 10 -28.87 8.93 1.82
C GLY A 10 -29.45 8.89 0.38
N LYS A 11 -28.60 8.86 -0.65
CA LYS A 11 -29.04 8.74 -2.06
C LYS A 11 -29.35 7.29 -2.48
N PHE A 12 -28.95 6.31 -1.68
CA PHE A 12 -29.22 4.89 -1.96
C PHE A 12 -30.60 4.50 -1.47
N ALA A 13 -31.32 3.68 -2.24
CA ALA A 13 -32.68 3.28 -1.92
C ALA A 13 -32.80 2.56 -0.56
N GLU A 14 -31.72 1.92 -0.13
CA GLU A 14 -31.60 1.21 1.14
C GLU A 14 -31.46 2.13 2.37
N ALA A 15 -31.10 3.40 2.14
CA ALA A 15 -30.73 4.37 3.17
C ALA A 15 -31.50 5.70 3.07
N GLN A 16 -32.26 5.92 1.98
CA GLN A 16 -32.99 7.16 1.71
C GLN A 16 -34.05 7.53 2.77
N ASP A 17 -34.56 6.55 3.52
CA ASP A 17 -35.56 6.77 4.56
C ASP A 17 -34.93 6.97 5.96
N ASN A 18 -33.60 6.91 6.07
CA ASN A 18 -32.89 7.13 7.33
C ASN A 18 -32.57 8.63 7.50
N GLU A 19 -33.10 9.23 8.57
CA GLU A 19 -33.01 10.67 8.82
C GLU A 19 -31.57 11.13 9.08
N LEU A 20 -30.73 10.30 9.70
CA LEU A 20 -29.33 10.62 9.92
C LEU A 20 -28.62 10.91 8.60
N PHE A 21 -28.74 10.05 7.58
CA PHE A 21 -28.05 10.29 6.30
C PHE A 21 -28.60 11.49 5.53
N ASN A 22 -29.89 11.76 5.63
CA ASN A 22 -30.52 12.90 4.95
C ASN A 22 -30.14 14.25 5.57
N ASN A 23 -29.85 14.26 6.87
CA ASN A 23 -29.52 15.46 7.61
C ASN A 23 -28.02 15.58 7.95
N PHE A 24 -27.18 14.64 7.51
CA PHE A 24 -25.76 14.64 7.84
C PHE A 24 -25.01 15.80 7.20
N SER A 25 -24.56 16.77 8.02
CA SER A 25 -23.85 17.97 7.58
C SER A 25 -22.55 18.19 8.34
N GLU A 26 -21.76 19.19 7.90
CA GLU A 26 -20.60 19.66 8.66
C GLU A 26 -21.02 20.31 9.99
N GLU A 27 -22.17 20.99 10.04
CA GLU A 27 -22.68 21.62 11.26
C GLU A 27 -23.05 20.56 12.30
N TYR A 28 -23.81 19.54 11.89
CA TYR A 28 -24.18 18.42 12.78
C TYR A 28 -22.95 17.71 13.37
N LEU A 29 -21.89 17.50 12.56
CA LEU A 29 -20.65 16.95 13.08
C LEU A 29 -19.94 17.90 14.04
N SER A 30 -19.90 19.20 13.75
CA SER A 30 -19.26 20.19 14.62
C SER A 30 -19.92 20.21 16.00
N GLU A 31 -21.25 20.14 16.06
CA GLU A 31 -22.02 20.06 17.32
C GLU A 31 -21.61 18.83 18.13
N ILE A 32 -21.51 17.66 17.49
CA ILE A 32 -21.03 16.43 18.17
C ILE A 32 -19.61 16.63 18.72
N TYR A 33 -18.71 17.21 17.93
CA TYR A 33 -17.31 17.43 18.34
C TYR A 33 -17.17 18.42 19.51
N GLU A 34 -18.09 19.38 19.63
CA GLU A 34 -18.11 20.36 20.72
C GLU A 34 -18.68 19.79 22.02
N GLU A 35 -19.58 18.81 21.93
CA GLU A 35 -20.32 18.27 23.07
C GLU A 35 -19.78 16.92 23.60
N THR A 36 -19.07 16.15 22.78
CA THR A 36 -18.61 14.81 23.18
C THR A 36 -17.39 14.82 24.11
N ASP A 37 -17.43 14.02 25.17
CA ASP A 37 -16.32 13.83 26.10
C ASP A 37 -15.40 12.65 25.68
N VAL A 38 -15.76 11.91 24.63
CA VAL A 38 -15.03 10.74 24.11
C VAL A 38 -13.67 11.10 23.48
N LEU A 39 -13.50 12.36 23.07
CA LEU A 39 -12.28 12.82 22.39
C LEU A 39 -11.12 13.08 23.36
N ASP A 40 -11.38 13.10 24.66
CA ASP A 40 -10.33 13.12 25.66
C ASP A 40 -9.75 11.73 25.89
N ALA A 41 -8.42 11.62 25.93
CA ALA A 41 -7.75 10.33 26.08
C ALA A 41 -8.04 9.67 27.43
N ALA A 42 -8.21 10.45 28.51
CA ALA A 42 -8.56 9.89 29.81
C ALA A 42 -10.02 9.43 29.84
N GLY A 43 -10.94 10.22 29.28
CA GLY A 43 -12.35 9.84 29.12
C GLY A 43 -12.52 8.58 28.28
N TYR A 44 -11.82 8.47 27.14
CA TYR A 44 -11.83 7.26 26.32
C TYR A 44 -11.34 6.02 27.08
N ILE A 45 -10.26 6.14 27.85
CA ILE A 45 -9.71 5.01 28.63
C ILE A 45 -10.69 4.59 29.73
N GLU A 46 -11.36 5.52 30.39
CA GLU A 46 -12.38 5.22 31.40
C GLU A 46 -13.52 4.39 30.81
N TYR A 47 -14.01 4.77 29.61
CA TYR A 47 -15.06 4.01 28.93
C TYR A 47 -14.67 2.58 28.55
N LEU A 48 -13.38 2.22 28.48
CA LEU A 48 -12.95 0.84 28.24
C LEU A 48 -13.25 -0.09 29.42
N GLU A 49 -13.44 0.45 30.62
CA GLU A 49 -13.80 -0.33 31.82
C GLU A 49 -15.32 -0.58 31.92
N TYR A 50 -16.13 0.11 31.12
CA TYR A 50 -17.58 0.04 31.17
C TYR A 50 -18.10 -1.24 30.48
N SER A 51 -19.13 -1.83 31.06
CA SER A 51 -19.90 -2.89 30.42
C SER A 51 -20.69 -2.38 29.21
N PRO A 52 -21.11 -3.26 28.29
CA PRO A 52 -21.91 -2.85 27.14
C PRO A 52 -23.22 -2.11 27.48
N ASP A 53 -23.82 -2.39 28.64
CA ASP A 53 -25.05 -1.71 29.07
C ASP A 53 -24.73 -0.34 29.68
N GLU A 54 -23.60 -0.19 30.38
CA GLU A 54 -23.11 1.10 30.85
C GLU A 54 -22.77 2.02 29.67
N ILE A 55 -22.08 1.50 28.64
CA ILE A 55 -21.77 2.26 27.42
C ILE A 55 -23.04 2.73 26.69
N LYS A 56 -24.05 1.88 26.57
CA LYS A 56 -25.34 2.26 25.93
C LYS A 56 -26.12 3.30 26.73
N SER A 57 -25.84 3.43 28.02
CA SER A 57 -26.50 4.39 28.90
C SER A 57 -25.80 5.75 28.96
N ILE A 58 -24.64 5.89 28.31
CA ILE A 58 -23.94 7.17 28.19
C ILE A 58 -24.78 8.09 27.32
N ASP A 59 -25.13 9.24 27.87
CA ASP A 59 -25.83 10.33 27.20
C ASP A 59 -24.79 11.24 26.52
N ASP A 60 -24.32 10.82 25.34
CA ASP A 60 -23.30 11.52 24.57
C ASP A 60 -23.62 11.42 23.06
N PRO A 61 -23.56 12.54 22.32
CA PRO A 61 -24.04 12.61 20.95
C PRO A 61 -23.17 11.82 19.96
N LEU A 62 -21.90 11.54 20.28
CA LEU A 62 -21.06 10.65 19.46
C LEU A 62 -21.46 9.19 19.65
N PHE A 63 -21.79 8.77 20.88
CA PHE A 63 -22.31 7.43 21.13
C PHE A 63 -23.65 7.19 20.44
N ASP A 64 -24.56 8.17 20.44
CA ASP A 64 -25.83 8.09 19.71
C ASP A 64 -25.62 7.93 18.20
N LEU A 65 -24.75 8.75 17.62
CA LEU A 65 -24.38 8.65 16.20
C LEU A 65 -23.82 7.25 15.88
N VAL A 66 -22.89 6.74 16.71
CA VAL A 66 -22.29 5.41 16.51
C VAL A 66 -23.32 4.31 16.65
N ASN A 67 -24.27 4.41 17.59
CA ASN A 67 -25.34 3.44 17.79
C ASN A 67 -26.24 3.35 16.55
N GLU A 68 -26.65 4.50 16.00
CA GLU A 68 -27.48 4.54 14.79
C GLU A 68 -26.72 3.98 13.57
N LEU A 69 -25.48 4.42 13.34
CA LEU A 69 -24.64 3.90 12.26
C LEU A 69 -24.40 2.39 12.39
N THR A 70 -24.23 1.89 13.63
CA THR A 70 -24.03 0.47 13.90
C THR A 70 -25.30 -0.34 13.58
N ALA A 71 -26.49 0.19 13.86
CA ALA A 71 -27.74 -0.48 13.52
C ALA A 71 -27.90 -0.64 11.99
N VAL A 72 -27.61 0.41 11.22
CA VAL A 72 -27.61 0.36 9.75
C VAL A 72 -26.55 -0.63 9.25
N LYS A 73 -25.33 -0.54 9.78
CA LYS A 73 -24.21 -1.42 9.40
C LYS A 73 -24.54 -2.89 9.61
N ARG A 74 -25.11 -3.26 10.75
CA ARG A 74 -25.47 -4.65 11.08
C ARG A 74 -26.47 -5.25 10.08
N ASN A 75 -27.47 -4.48 9.68
CA ASN A 75 -28.45 -4.92 8.68
C ASN A 75 -27.79 -5.21 7.32
N GLU A 76 -26.82 -4.40 6.91
CA GLU A 76 -26.08 -4.63 5.67
C GLU A 76 -25.05 -5.77 5.80
N GLU A 77 -24.42 -5.93 6.96
CA GLU A 77 -23.56 -7.06 7.29
C GLU A 77 -24.32 -8.39 7.20
N ASP A 78 -25.51 -8.50 7.79
CA ASP A 78 -26.34 -9.72 7.72
C ASP A 78 -26.69 -10.10 6.27
N LYS A 79 -27.05 -9.12 5.44
CA LYS A 79 -27.29 -9.33 4.01
C LYS A 79 -26.02 -9.76 3.28
N SER A 80 -24.88 -9.15 3.62
CA SER A 80 -23.57 -9.48 3.06
C SER A 80 -23.15 -10.90 3.41
N ASP A 81 -23.30 -11.31 4.66
CA ASP A 81 -22.95 -12.65 5.15
C ASP A 81 -23.78 -13.73 4.46
N LEU A 82 -25.07 -13.50 4.26
CA LEU A 82 -25.92 -14.43 3.51
C LEU A 82 -25.45 -14.58 2.05
N ARG A 83 -25.07 -13.48 1.39
CA ARG A 83 -24.53 -13.51 0.02
C ARG A 83 -23.17 -14.22 -0.02
N ASN A 84 -22.27 -13.88 0.89
CA ASN A 84 -20.93 -14.44 0.97
C ASN A 84 -20.97 -15.94 1.28
N GLY A 85 -21.86 -16.39 2.18
CA GLY A 85 -22.06 -17.81 2.46
C GLY A 85 -22.47 -18.61 1.21
N LYS A 86 -23.35 -18.06 0.37
CA LYS A 86 -23.72 -18.66 -0.91
C LYS A 86 -22.55 -18.66 -1.90
N LEU A 87 -21.84 -17.53 -2.02
CA LEU A 87 -20.69 -17.39 -2.93
C LEU A 87 -19.56 -18.36 -2.56
N ASN A 88 -19.26 -18.54 -1.28
CA ASN A 88 -18.21 -19.44 -0.80
C ASN A 88 -18.44 -20.91 -1.19
N LEU A 89 -19.70 -21.33 -1.35
CA LEU A 89 -20.03 -22.68 -1.85
C LEU A 89 -19.94 -22.79 -3.38
N LEU A 90 -20.12 -21.69 -4.10
CA LEU A 90 -20.17 -21.65 -5.57
C LEU A 90 -18.82 -21.37 -6.21
N LEU A 91 -17.99 -20.51 -5.60
CA LEU A 91 -16.68 -20.11 -6.13
C LEU A 91 -15.73 -21.30 -6.38
N PRO A 92 -15.57 -22.28 -5.47
CA PRO A 92 -14.72 -23.44 -5.75
C PRO A 92 -15.21 -24.28 -6.94
N LYS A 93 -16.54 -24.43 -7.07
CA LYS A 93 -17.15 -25.15 -8.21
C LYS A 93 -16.94 -24.42 -9.52
N TYR A 94 -17.08 -23.10 -9.49
CA TYR A 94 -16.82 -22.24 -10.65
C TYR A 94 -15.35 -22.31 -11.07
N MET A 95 -14.42 -22.24 -10.12
CA MET A 95 -12.98 -22.36 -10.40
C MET A 95 -12.63 -23.72 -10.98
N GLU A 96 -13.20 -24.82 -10.47
CA GLU A 96 -13.00 -26.15 -11.05
C GLU A 96 -13.57 -26.26 -12.47
N ALA A 97 -14.78 -25.74 -12.71
CA ALA A 97 -15.36 -25.71 -14.05
C ALA A 97 -14.49 -24.91 -15.03
N LYS A 98 -13.97 -23.75 -14.61
CA LYS A 98 -13.04 -22.93 -15.40
C LYS A 98 -11.72 -23.65 -15.68
N ARG A 99 -11.19 -24.39 -14.70
CA ARG A 99 -9.95 -25.18 -14.81
C ARG A 99 -10.09 -26.28 -15.86
N LEU A 100 -11.19 -27.04 -15.80
CA LEU A 100 -11.53 -28.08 -16.76
C LEU A 100 -11.77 -27.51 -18.17
N TRP A 101 -12.52 -26.41 -18.28
CA TRP A 101 -12.84 -25.79 -19.57
C TRP A 101 -11.61 -25.22 -20.28
N LEU A 102 -10.72 -24.54 -19.55
CA LEU A 102 -9.49 -23.97 -20.11
C LEU A 102 -8.33 -24.98 -20.19
N ALA A 103 -8.52 -26.19 -19.66
CA ALA A 103 -7.50 -27.23 -19.57
C ALA A 103 -6.17 -26.71 -18.99
N LYS A 104 -6.25 -25.86 -17.96
CA LYS A 104 -5.10 -25.20 -17.34
C LYS A 104 -5.30 -25.09 -15.83
N ASP A 105 -4.25 -25.35 -15.07
CA ASP A 105 -4.23 -25.10 -13.63
C ASP A 105 -4.02 -23.61 -13.31
N PHE A 106 -4.56 -23.17 -12.18
CA PHE A 106 -4.44 -21.79 -11.71
C PHE A 106 -3.57 -21.72 -10.47
N ILE A 107 -2.83 -20.61 -10.36
CA ILE A 107 -2.23 -20.22 -9.09
C ILE A 107 -3.37 -19.64 -8.25
N PRO A 108 -3.54 -20.06 -6.98
CA PRO A 108 -4.57 -19.48 -6.11
C PRO A 108 -4.35 -17.98 -5.94
N ASP A 109 -5.44 -17.21 -5.82
CA ASP A 109 -5.35 -15.79 -5.50
C ASP A 109 -4.57 -15.57 -4.19
N ALA A 110 -3.95 -14.39 -4.07
CA ALA A 110 -3.25 -14.01 -2.85
C ALA A 110 -4.24 -13.96 -1.66
N ASN A 111 -3.83 -14.54 -0.53
CA ASN A 111 -4.64 -14.63 0.67
C ASN A 111 -3.79 -14.45 1.94
N SER A 112 -2.80 -13.55 1.86
CA SER A 112 -1.86 -13.22 2.94
C SER A 112 -0.99 -14.40 3.41
N THR A 113 -0.83 -15.43 2.58
CA THR A 113 0.15 -16.52 2.79
C THR A 113 1.42 -16.29 1.98
N LEU A 114 2.53 -16.90 2.39
CA LEU A 114 3.79 -16.89 1.63
C LEU A 114 3.59 -17.39 0.18
N ARG A 115 4.11 -16.64 -0.79
CA ARG A 115 4.16 -17.01 -2.21
C ARG A 115 5.53 -16.67 -2.79
N LEU A 116 5.86 -17.31 -3.91
CA LEU A 116 7.05 -17.01 -4.69
C LEU A 116 6.64 -16.61 -6.10
N THR A 117 7.31 -15.60 -6.63
CA THR A 117 7.20 -15.16 -8.01
C THR A 117 8.63 -14.94 -8.54
N TYR A 118 8.83 -15.14 -9.83
CA TYR A 118 10.15 -15.05 -10.45
C TYR A 118 10.06 -14.36 -11.81
N GLY A 119 11.17 -13.75 -12.22
CA GLY A 119 11.24 -12.99 -13.44
C GLY A 119 12.64 -12.45 -13.67
N ASN A 120 12.72 -11.34 -14.39
CA ASN A 120 13.97 -10.70 -14.76
C ASN A 120 13.86 -9.18 -14.53
N ILE A 121 15.01 -8.54 -14.28
CA ILE A 121 15.14 -7.09 -14.39
C ILE A 121 14.78 -6.67 -15.82
N LYS A 122 13.68 -5.93 -15.98
CA LYS A 122 13.06 -5.70 -17.30
C LYS A 122 12.29 -4.39 -17.37
N GLY A 123 12.62 -3.57 -18.37
CA GLY A 123 11.89 -2.33 -18.68
C GLY A 123 10.55 -2.59 -19.37
N TYR A 124 9.84 -1.52 -19.75
CA TYR A 124 8.59 -1.62 -20.50
C TYR A 124 8.27 -0.32 -21.26
N SER A 125 7.30 -0.37 -22.17
CA SER A 125 6.81 0.79 -22.91
C SER A 125 5.37 1.09 -22.50
N PRO A 126 5.10 2.16 -21.72
CA PRO A 126 3.73 2.53 -21.36
C PRO A 126 2.94 3.12 -22.53
N ALA A 127 3.64 3.72 -23.50
CA ALA A 127 3.06 4.33 -24.69
C ALA A 127 3.98 4.16 -25.91
N ASP A 128 3.44 4.42 -27.11
CA ASP A 128 4.23 4.44 -28.35
C ASP A 128 5.44 5.37 -28.23
N ALA A 129 6.55 4.98 -28.86
CA ALA A 129 7.83 5.70 -28.85
C ALA A 129 8.43 6.01 -27.47
N THR A 130 7.98 5.35 -26.40
CA THR A 130 8.57 5.49 -25.05
C THR A 130 9.11 4.16 -24.54
N TYR A 131 10.20 4.20 -23.78
CA TYR A 131 10.71 3.02 -23.07
C TYR A 131 11.23 3.43 -21.70
N HIS A 132 10.69 2.81 -20.66
CA HIS A 132 11.17 2.93 -19.29
C HIS A 132 12.24 1.88 -19.07
N TYR A 133 13.48 2.34 -18.92
CA TYR A 133 14.62 1.50 -18.62
C TYR A 133 14.49 0.86 -17.24
N PRO A 134 15.02 -0.36 -17.04
CA PRO A 134 14.80 -1.10 -15.82
C PRO A 134 15.56 -0.62 -14.60
N VAL A 135 16.48 0.34 -14.74
CA VAL A 135 17.31 0.81 -13.63
C VAL A 135 17.34 2.33 -13.67
N THR A 136 16.98 2.97 -12.57
CA THR A 136 17.19 4.41 -12.34
C THR A 136 18.50 4.64 -11.61
N THR A 137 19.01 5.87 -11.62
CA THR A 137 20.32 6.18 -11.06
C THR A 137 20.27 7.39 -10.11
N LEU A 138 21.33 7.57 -9.33
CA LEU A 138 21.45 8.68 -8.37
C LEU A 138 21.41 10.04 -9.08
N SER A 139 22.00 10.18 -10.27
CA SER A 139 21.82 11.39 -11.10
C SER A 139 20.34 11.75 -11.26
N GLY A 140 19.48 10.78 -11.53
CA GLY A 140 18.04 11.02 -11.67
C GLY A 140 17.33 11.42 -10.37
N VAL A 141 17.90 11.09 -9.20
CA VAL A 141 17.45 11.62 -7.90
C VAL A 141 17.87 13.07 -7.76
N ILE A 142 19.11 13.42 -8.12
CA ILE A 142 19.61 14.80 -8.08
C ILE A 142 18.83 15.70 -9.05
N ASP A 143 18.56 15.22 -10.27
CA ASP A 143 17.83 15.98 -11.30
C ASP A 143 16.40 16.35 -10.88
N LYS A 144 15.81 15.56 -9.98
CA LYS A 144 14.45 15.78 -9.44
C LYS A 144 14.45 16.47 -8.07
N GLY A 145 15.61 16.68 -7.47
CA GLY A 145 15.72 17.19 -6.11
C GLY A 145 15.36 18.67 -6.02
N GLU A 146 14.50 19.00 -5.07
CA GLU A 146 14.03 20.36 -4.77
C GLU A 146 14.45 20.79 -3.36
N GLU A 147 14.29 22.07 -3.02
CA GLU A 147 14.61 22.59 -1.68
C GLU A 147 13.50 22.36 -0.65
N SER A 148 12.28 22.02 -1.08
CA SER A 148 11.12 21.79 -0.20
C SER A 148 10.04 20.96 -0.89
N GLY A 149 9.09 20.44 -0.09
CA GLY A 149 7.96 19.65 -0.59
C GLY A 149 8.32 18.18 -0.79
N ASP A 150 7.50 17.45 -1.57
CA ASP A 150 7.62 15.99 -1.75
C ASP A 150 8.96 15.55 -2.39
N TYR A 151 9.66 16.49 -3.03
CA TYR A 151 10.96 16.27 -3.68
C TYR A 151 12.14 16.91 -2.92
N GLU A 152 11.95 17.31 -1.65
CA GLU A 152 13.02 17.88 -0.83
C GLU A 152 14.22 16.93 -0.74
N ILE A 153 15.39 17.38 -1.23
CA ILE A 153 16.58 16.56 -1.29
C ILE A 153 17.54 16.81 -0.11
N ASN A 154 18.11 15.71 0.41
CA ASN A 154 19.10 15.81 1.47
C ASN A 154 20.39 16.51 0.97
N LYS A 155 20.80 17.59 1.64
CA LYS A 155 21.98 18.39 1.26
C LYS A 155 23.28 17.58 1.23
N LYS A 156 23.46 16.65 2.18
CA LYS A 156 24.63 15.76 2.23
C LYS A 156 24.69 14.84 1.01
N LEU A 157 23.54 14.36 0.53
CA LEU A 157 23.46 13.55 -0.70
C LEU A 157 23.93 14.35 -1.92
N VAL A 158 23.52 15.62 -2.03
CA VAL A 158 23.97 16.52 -3.10
C VAL A 158 25.47 16.76 -3.04
N GLU A 159 26.03 16.96 -1.84
CA GLU A 159 27.47 17.15 -1.65
C GLU A 159 28.29 15.90 -2.04
N VAL A 160 27.86 14.71 -1.61
CA VAL A 160 28.49 13.42 -1.97
C VAL A 160 28.44 13.19 -3.48
N TYR A 161 27.31 13.49 -4.12
CA TYR A 161 27.20 13.37 -5.58
C TYR A 161 28.15 14.34 -6.30
N LYS A 162 28.19 15.61 -5.89
CA LYS A 162 29.06 16.64 -6.50
C LYS A 162 30.54 16.37 -6.32
N SER A 163 30.95 15.75 -5.20
CA SER A 163 32.35 15.38 -4.96
C SER A 163 32.78 14.14 -5.76
N GLY A 164 31.83 13.37 -6.28
CA GLY A 164 32.08 12.12 -6.98
C GLY A 164 32.40 10.94 -6.05
N ASP A 165 32.19 11.08 -4.74
CA ASP A 165 32.44 10.03 -3.74
C ASP A 165 31.33 8.94 -3.75
N LEU A 166 31.16 8.30 -4.89
CA LEU A 166 30.17 7.23 -5.09
C LEU A 166 30.62 5.87 -4.52
N GLY A 167 31.91 5.76 -4.18
CA GLY A 167 32.50 4.58 -3.55
C GLY A 167 32.32 3.28 -4.36
N ARG A 168 32.24 2.16 -3.64
CA ARG A 168 32.07 0.80 -4.19
C ARG A 168 30.68 0.53 -4.80
N TYR A 169 29.75 1.49 -4.67
CA TYR A 169 28.36 1.35 -5.08
C TYR A 169 28.11 1.77 -6.53
N LYS A 170 29.09 2.44 -7.14
CA LYS A 170 29.05 2.85 -8.54
C LYS A 170 29.07 1.64 -9.46
N ASP A 171 28.04 1.51 -10.29
CA ASP A 171 27.98 0.53 -11.36
C ASP A 171 28.82 1.00 -12.55
N GLU A 172 29.70 0.14 -13.07
CA GLU A 172 30.61 0.50 -14.16
C GLU A 172 29.89 0.80 -15.48
N LYS A 173 28.77 0.12 -15.76
CA LYS A 173 28.02 0.28 -17.02
C LYS A 173 27.11 1.50 -16.97
N LEU A 174 26.50 1.76 -15.83
CA LEU A 174 25.70 2.97 -15.62
C LEU A 174 26.59 4.19 -15.41
N ASN A 175 27.84 3.98 -14.98
CA ASN A 175 28.75 5.02 -14.51
C ASN A 175 28.15 5.88 -13.38
N ASP A 176 27.28 5.28 -12.56
CA ASP A 176 26.51 5.93 -11.50
C ASP A 176 26.06 4.89 -10.44
N VAL A 177 25.48 5.34 -9.33
CA VAL A 177 24.84 4.47 -8.33
C VAL A 177 23.43 4.12 -8.81
N PRO A 178 23.08 2.84 -8.98
CA PRO A 178 21.72 2.42 -9.30
C PRO A 178 20.81 2.62 -8.10
N VAL A 179 19.57 3.06 -8.33
CA VAL A 179 18.62 3.46 -7.27
C VAL A 179 17.44 2.50 -7.19
N ALA A 180 16.61 2.43 -8.23
CA ALA A 180 15.44 1.58 -8.27
C ALA A 180 15.44 0.70 -9.52
N LEU A 181 14.77 -0.44 -9.39
CA LEU A 181 14.73 -1.54 -10.34
C LEU A 181 13.29 -1.78 -10.80
N LEU A 182 13.10 -1.96 -12.10
CA LEU A 182 11.90 -2.58 -12.67
C LEU A 182 12.16 -4.05 -12.98
N TYR A 183 11.23 -4.90 -12.58
CA TYR A 183 11.27 -6.33 -12.86
C TYR A 183 9.87 -6.91 -13.05
N ASN A 184 9.75 -7.93 -13.89
CA ASN A 184 8.46 -8.47 -14.32
C ASN A 184 7.96 -9.62 -13.41
N THR A 185 8.12 -9.48 -12.11
CA THR A 185 7.44 -10.36 -11.15
C THR A 185 5.99 -9.91 -10.92
N ASP A 186 5.22 -10.76 -10.27
CA ASP A 186 3.82 -10.52 -9.95
C ASP A 186 3.67 -10.19 -8.47
N THR A 187 3.54 -8.90 -8.15
CA THR A 187 3.37 -8.39 -6.79
C THR A 187 2.04 -7.64 -6.65
N SER A 188 1.57 -7.57 -5.40
CA SER A 188 0.39 -6.81 -4.97
C SER A 188 0.58 -6.31 -3.53
N GLY A 189 -0.44 -5.67 -2.95
CA GLY A 189 -0.48 -5.27 -1.54
C GLY A 189 -0.05 -6.43 -0.62
N GLY A 190 0.79 -6.12 0.36
CA GLY A 190 1.43 -7.10 1.24
C GLY A 190 2.83 -7.57 0.79
N ASN A 191 3.29 -7.24 -0.43
CA ASN A 191 4.66 -7.55 -0.87
C ASN A 191 5.69 -6.45 -0.57
N SER A 192 5.29 -5.28 -0.05
CA SER A 192 6.25 -4.24 0.35
C SER A 192 7.20 -4.77 1.42
N GLY A 193 8.51 -4.55 1.23
CA GLY A 193 9.57 -5.12 2.05
C GLY A 193 10.05 -6.51 1.63
N SER A 194 9.46 -7.13 0.60
CA SER A 194 9.90 -8.46 0.16
C SER A 194 11.31 -8.43 -0.43
N PRO A 195 12.17 -9.41 -0.10
CA PRO A 195 13.51 -9.50 -0.67
C PRO A 195 13.44 -9.88 -2.15
N VAL A 196 14.15 -9.13 -2.99
CA VAL A 196 14.41 -9.49 -4.39
C VAL A 196 15.73 -10.24 -4.42
N LEU A 197 15.67 -11.50 -4.85
CA LEU A 197 16.83 -12.41 -4.85
C LEU A 197 17.32 -12.66 -6.28
N ASP A 198 18.63 -12.79 -6.44
CA ASP A 198 19.24 -13.24 -7.70
C ASP A 198 19.16 -14.76 -7.88
N ALA A 199 19.76 -15.26 -8.97
CA ALA A 199 19.78 -16.69 -9.29
C ALA A 199 20.53 -17.56 -8.26
N TYR A 200 21.28 -16.96 -7.34
CA TYR A 200 22.04 -17.62 -6.27
C TYR A 200 21.43 -17.35 -4.89
N GLY A 201 20.23 -16.78 -4.83
CA GLY A 201 19.54 -16.47 -3.58
C GLY A 201 20.14 -15.29 -2.81
N GLN A 202 20.97 -14.45 -3.45
CA GLN A 202 21.55 -13.27 -2.84
C GLN A 202 20.58 -12.08 -2.95
N LEU A 203 20.51 -11.26 -1.91
CA LEU A 203 19.67 -10.06 -1.89
C LEU A 203 20.22 -9.01 -2.86
N VAL A 204 19.41 -8.64 -3.87
CA VAL A 204 19.76 -7.61 -4.86
C VAL A 204 18.85 -6.38 -4.80
N GLY A 205 17.76 -6.47 -4.04
CA GLY A 205 16.90 -5.32 -3.79
C GLY A 205 15.75 -5.65 -2.85
N VAL A 206 14.93 -4.64 -2.57
CA VAL A 206 13.75 -4.76 -1.70
C VAL A 206 12.55 -4.19 -2.44
N ASN A 207 11.50 -5.00 -2.63
CA ASN A 207 10.26 -4.57 -3.27
C ASN A 207 9.59 -3.47 -2.44
N PHE A 208 9.12 -2.40 -3.07
CA PHE A 208 8.34 -1.38 -2.37
C PHE A 208 7.05 -0.98 -3.09
N ASP A 209 6.98 -1.10 -4.43
CA ASP A 209 5.82 -0.62 -5.19
C ASP A 209 5.67 -1.32 -6.55
N ARG A 210 4.77 -0.83 -7.40
CA ARG A 210 4.48 -1.28 -8.76
C ARG A 210 4.39 -0.09 -9.70
N ALA A 211 4.70 -0.33 -10.98
CA ALA A 211 4.49 0.67 -12.02
C ALA A 211 2.99 1.03 -12.15
N PHE A 212 2.69 2.24 -12.65
CA PHE A 212 1.32 2.74 -12.73
C PHE A 212 0.40 1.79 -13.52
N GLU A 213 0.86 1.30 -14.68
CA GLU A 213 0.10 0.35 -15.49
C GLU A 213 -0.13 -1.00 -14.79
N ALA A 214 0.67 -1.31 -13.76
CA ALA A 214 0.57 -2.53 -12.97
C ALA A 214 -0.40 -2.43 -11.78
N THR A 215 -1.06 -1.29 -11.58
CA THR A 215 -2.11 -1.12 -10.55
C THR A 215 -3.31 -2.06 -10.74
N ILE A 216 -3.51 -2.57 -11.96
CA ILE A 216 -4.56 -3.54 -12.30
C ILE A 216 -4.18 -5.00 -12.00
N ASN A 217 -2.95 -5.27 -11.53
CA ASN A 217 -2.44 -6.64 -11.35
C ASN A 217 -3.31 -7.50 -10.41
N ASP A 218 -4.06 -6.88 -9.51
CA ASP A 218 -4.99 -7.57 -8.60
C ASP A 218 -6.14 -8.28 -9.37
N PHE A 219 -6.38 -7.88 -10.61
CA PHE A 219 -7.38 -8.46 -11.51
C PHE A 219 -6.74 -9.18 -12.71
N THR A 220 -5.68 -8.61 -13.28
CA THR A 220 -5.00 -9.19 -14.45
C THR A 220 -3.54 -8.77 -14.54
N TRP A 221 -2.67 -9.75 -14.76
CA TRP A 221 -1.24 -9.51 -14.99
C TRP A 221 -0.90 -9.54 -16.49
N SER A 222 0.00 -8.66 -16.93
CA SER A 222 0.42 -8.55 -18.33
C SER A 222 1.94 -8.54 -18.49
N PRO A 223 2.51 -9.39 -19.36
CA PRO A 223 3.96 -9.38 -19.61
C PRO A 223 4.44 -8.07 -20.26
N PHE A 224 3.52 -7.31 -20.88
CA PHE A 224 3.84 -6.09 -21.61
C PHE A 224 4.08 -4.91 -20.68
N TYR A 225 3.28 -4.75 -19.62
CA TYR A 225 3.33 -3.54 -18.77
C TYR A 225 3.49 -3.82 -17.27
N SER A 226 3.20 -5.03 -16.77
CA SER A 226 3.27 -5.29 -15.32
C SER A 226 4.72 -5.32 -14.85
N ARG A 227 5.11 -4.34 -14.02
CA ARG A 227 6.43 -4.26 -13.39
C ARG A 227 6.28 -3.98 -11.89
N SER A 228 6.97 -4.77 -11.09
CA SER A 228 7.27 -4.46 -9.70
C SER A 228 8.41 -3.45 -9.65
N ILE A 229 8.44 -2.64 -8.59
CA ILE A 229 9.48 -1.65 -8.31
C ILE A 229 10.15 -2.03 -7.00
N GLY A 230 11.48 -2.13 -7.04
CA GLY A 230 12.30 -2.40 -5.87
C GLY A 230 13.46 -1.43 -5.80
N VAL A 231 13.94 -1.14 -4.60
CA VAL A 231 15.18 -0.37 -4.41
C VAL A 231 16.37 -1.32 -4.59
N ASP A 232 17.39 -0.90 -5.35
CA ASP A 232 18.63 -1.67 -5.53
C ASP A 232 19.39 -1.72 -4.20
N ILE A 233 19.91 -2.90 -3.84
CA ILE A 233 20.62 -3.09 -2.57
C ILE A 233 21.85 -2.18 -2.45
N ARG A 234 22.51 -1.86 -3.57
CA ARG A 234 23.66 -0.94 -3.59
C ARG A 234 23.26 0.47 -3.16
N TYR A 235 22.04 0.92 -3.50
CA TYR A 235 21.54 2.22 -3.05
C TYR A 235 21.27 2.24 -1.56
N ILE A 236 20.68 1.15 -1.02
CA ILE A 236 20.48 1.02 0.43
C ILE A 236 21.82 1.17 1.14
N PHE A 237 22.83 0.39 0.75
CA PHE A 237 24.15 0.43 1.37
C PHE A 237 24.84 1.79 1.18
N PHE A 238 24.74 2.39 -0.01
CA PHE A 238 25.26 3.74 -0.28
C PHE A 238 24.66 4.78 0.68
N ILE A 239 23.34 4.78 0.89
CA ILE A 239 22.67 5.69 1.81
C ILE A 239 23.08 5.40 3.26
N THR A 240 23.13 4.13 3.66
CA THR A 240 23.55 3.69 5.01
C THR A 240 24.96 4.19 5.35
N GLU A 241 25.93 4.03 4.45
CA GLU A 241 27.30 4.51 4.63
C GLU A 241 27.39 6.03 4.47
N LYS A 242 27.14 6.55 3.26
CA LYS A 242 27.49 7.94 2.91
C LYS A 242 26.62 8.95 3.60
N ILE A 243 25.35 8.64 3.85
CA ILE A 243 24.40 9.59 4.45
C ILE A 243 24.23 9.27 5.94
N GLY A 244 23.96 8.01 6.26
CA GLY A 244 23.67 7.54 7.62
C GLY A 244 24.90 7.46 8.54
N GLY A 245 26.11 7.29 8.01
CA GLY A 245 27.30 7.03 8.84
C GLY A 245 27.14 5.76 9.69
N ALA A 246 26.47 4.76 9.12
CA ALA A 246 26.09 3.52 9.79
C ALA A 246 26.84 2.31 9.23
N GLU A 247 28.14 2.46 9.01
CA GLU A 247 29.04 1.42 8.49
C GLU A 247 29.01 0.15 9.36
N PHE A 248 28.80 0.29 10.66
CA PHE A 248 28.68 -0.84 11.59
C PHE A 248 27.58 -1.84 11.20
N LEU A 249 26.50 -1.39 10.54
CA LEU A 249 25.46 -2.29 10.03
C LEU A 249 25.95 -3.07 8.80
N LEU A 250 26.78 -2.44 7.97
CA LEU A 250 27.40 -3.11 6.82
C LEU A 250 28.46 -4.12 7.28
N GLU A 251 29.17 -3.84 8.38
CA GLU A 251 30.09 -4.80 9.04
C GLU A 251 29.32 -6.01 9.57
N GLU A 252 28.20 -5.77 10.26
CA GLU A 252 27.33 -6.83 10.79
C GLU A 252 26.79 -7.74 9.68
N MET A 253 26.42 -7.15 8.54
CA MET A 253 25.97 -7.91 7.36
C MET A 253 27.10 -8.61 6.59
N GLY A 254 28.37 -8.28 6.88
CA GLY A 254 29.54 -8.87 6.21
C GLY A 254 29.70 -8.41 4.76
N VAL A 255 29.30 -7.17 4.43
CA VAL A 255 29.30 -6.62 3.07
C VAL A 255 30.26 -5.43 2.87
N LEU A 256 31.16 -5.19 3.83
CA LEU A 256 32.21 -4.17 3.76
C LEU A 256 33.51 -4.65 3.13
#